data_AF-A0A4R8MVZ7-F1
#
_entry.id   AF-A0A4R8MVZ7-F1
#
_cell.length_a   1.000
_cell.length_b   1.000
_cell.length_c   1.000
_cell.angle_alpha   90.00
_cell.angle_beta   90.00
_cell.angle_gamma   90.00
#
_symmetry.space_group_name_H-M   'P 1'
#
loop_
_entity.id
_entity.type
_entity.pdbx_description
1 polymer ?
#
loop_
_entity_poly.entity_id
_entity_poly.type
_entity_poly.pdbx_seq_one_letter_code
_entity_poly.pdbx_strand_id
1 'polypeptide(L)'
;MKQTSYTNEEILEIVKACGGGDEKSLQTFFDIYSQDIYNFPIRVFHLSEDDASDYYIYAFERLKTGKRFKSFVGKSSFKTWFFSVLRNLLIDWQRTKREVKTQTISKVNKEGKEYSTIEDEPDKRSEALALAIDVSDQFHSVLSTIKIENRVVFKLSFVYYLHLDPEEVRFIAEKTNRSEEEIRVEVLRLREELSGREEENLKMEDKITSLYLNILDLKEQKKSKAQGDSVEAQYYKERLDHALSKKYEQRKKLIEKKQKGHFLVRTPYREIARILGISEGGVSVTLLRVLEKMQKKMHSMAGEG
;
A
#
# COMPACT_ATOMS: atom_id res chain seq x y z
N MET A 1 -16.39 -20.59 -7.88
CA MET A 1 -17.34 -19.91 -6.97
C MET A 1 -18.75 -20.13 -7.48
N LYS A 2 -19.67 -20.62 -6.64
CA LYS A 2 -21.10 -20.56 -6.97
C LYS A 2 -21.47 -19.08 -7.09
N GLN A 3 -21.81 -18.62 -8.29
CA GLN A 3 -22.53 -17.35 -8.44
C GLN A 3 -23.91 -17.58 -7.83
N THR A 4 -24.04 -17.33 -6.53
CA THR A 4 -25.36 -17.16 -5.92
C THR A 4 -25.90 -15.87 -6.52
N SER A 5 -26.71 -16.00 -7.57
CA SER A 5 -27.33 -14.85 -8.21
C SER A 5 -28.42 -14.36 -7.26
N TYR A 6 -28.09 -13.38 -6.42
CA TYR A 6 -29.06 -12.74 -5.55
C TYR A 6 -30.05 -11.92 -6.37
N THR A 7 -31.34 -12.04 -6.07
CA THR A 7 -32.37 -11.19 -6.65
C THR A 7 -32.25 -9.77 -6.09
N ASN A 8 -32.89 -8.80 -6.76
CA ASN A 8 -32.91 -7.42 -6.26
C ASN A 8 -33.58 -7.34 -4.89
N GLU A 9 -34.62 -8.13 -4.67
CA GLU A 9 -35.35 -8.23 -3.41
C GLU A 9 -34.45 -8.75 -2.28
N GLU A 10 -33.70 -9.83 -2.52
CA GLU A 10 -32.75 -10.39 -1.55
C GLU A 10 -31.64 -9.39 -1.19
N ILE A 11 -31.11 -8.67 -2.19
CA ILE A 11 -30.11 -7.61 -1.95
C ILE A 11 -30.68 -6.53 -1.05
N LEU A 12 -31.94 -6.12 -1.26
CA LEU A 12 -32.59 -5.11 -0.44
C LEU A 12 -32.82 -5.57 1.00
N GLU A 13 -33.13 -6.85 1.22
CA GLU A 13 -33.24 -7.42 2.56
C GLU A 13 -31.90 -7.44 3.28
N ILE A 14 -30.84 -7.91 2.62
CA ILE A 14 -29.46 -7.89 3.15
C ILE A 14 -29.07 -6.46 3.53
N VAL A 15 -29.34 -5.48 2.67
CA VAL A 15 -29.00 -4.06 2.90
C VAL A 15 -29.77 -3.49 4.09
N LYS A 16 -31.06 -3.81 4.24
CA LYS A 16 -31.86 -3.39 5.39
C LYS A 16 -31.29 -3.99 6.69
N ALA A 17 -30.96 -5.27 6.69
CA ALA A 17 -30.35 -5.95 7.84
C ALA A 17 -28.97 -5.38 8.18
N CYS A 18 -28.16 -5.04 7.17
CA CYS A 18 -26.90 -4.30 7.35
C CYS A 18 -27.12 -2.97 8.08
N GLY A 19 -28.18 -2.23 7.73
CA GLY A 19 -28.56 -0.99 8.43
C GLY A 19 -28.87 -1.20 9.91
N GLY A 20 -29.36 -2.38 10.29
CA GLY A 20 -29.55 -2.81 11.68
C GLY A 20 -28.26 -3.19 12.42
N GLY A 21 -27.14 -3.33 11.70
CA GLY A 21 -25.87 -3.78 12.27
C GLY A 21 -25.73 -5.31 12.33
N ASP A 22 -26.54 -6.06 11.58
CA ASP A 22 -26.44 -7.52 11.54
C ASP A 22 -25.14 -7.97 10.88
N GLU A 23 -24.31 -8.69 11.64
CA GLU A 23 -22.96 -9.08 11.23
C GLU A 23 -22.96 -10.06 10.05
N LYS A 24 -23.91 -11.00 10.02
CA LYS A 24 -24.04 -11.99 8.94
C LYS A 24 -24.43 -11.35 7.62
N SER A 25 -25.36 -10.40 7.67
CA SER A 25 -25.77 -9.62 6.49
C SER A 25 -24.64 -8.72 6.00
N LEU A 26 -23.89 -8.09 6.92
CA LEU A 26 -22.71 -7.31 6.56
C LEU A 26 -21.63 -8.17 5.91
N GLN A 27 -21.36 -9.36 6.43
CA GLN A 27 -20.44 -10.33 5.82
C GLN A 27 -20.90 -10.69 4.40
N THR A 28 -22.17 -11.07 4.25
CA THR A 28 -22.77 -11.42 2.95
C THR A 28 -22.68 -10.24 1.97
N PHE A 29 -22.93 -9.02 2.44
CA PHE A 29 -22.78 -7.81 1.64
C PHE A 29 -21.35 -7.64 1.11
N PHE A 30 -20.33 -7.79 1.97
CA PHE A 30 -18.95 -7.67 1.53
C PHE A 30 -18.52 -8.83 0.61
N ASP A 31 -19.07 -10.03 0.80
CA ASP A 31 -18.83 -11.14 -0.12
C ASP A 31 -19.36 -10.83 -1.53
N ILE A 32 -20.52 -10.16 -1.63
CA ILE A 32 -21.12 -9.74 -2.90
C ILE A 32 -20.37 -8.56 -3.54
N TYR A 33 -20.11 -7.50 -2.77
CA TYR A 33 -19.69 -6.19 -3.30
C TYR A 33 -18.20 -5.90 -3.17
N SER A 34 -17.41 -6.76 -2.52
CA SER A 34 -15.97 -6.50 -2.33
C SER A 34 -15.21 -6.21 -3.62
N GLN A 35 -15.50 -6.99 -4.66
CA GLN A 35 -14.92 -6.81 -5.99
C GLN A 35 -15.28 -5.44 -6.59
N ASP A 36 -16.52 -4.99 -6.42
CA ASP A 36 -16.98 -3.68 -6.89
C ASP A 36 -16.28 -2.55 -6.11
N ILE A 37 -16.15 -2.68 -4.79
CA ILE A 37 -15.47 -1.70 -3.93
C ILE A 37 -14.00 -1.57 -4.33
N TYR A 38 -13.29 -2.70 -4.51
CA TYR A 38 -11.86 -2.70 -4.87
C TYR A 38 -11.62 -2.13 -6.26
N ASN A 39 -12.42 -2.54 -7.26
CA ASN A 39 -12.24 -2.10 -8.63
C ASN A 39 -12.73 -0.68 -8.91
N PHE A 40 -13.60 -0.13 -8.06
CA PHE A 40 -14.16 1.21 -8.24
C PHE A 40 -13.10 2.30 -8.50
N PRO A 41 -12.07 2.50 -7.64
CA PRO A 41 -11.02 3.49 -7.87
C PRO A 41 -10.22 3.26 -9.17
N ILE A 42 -10.00 2.00 -9.55
CA ILE A 42 -9.25 1.64 -10.76
C ILE A 42 -10.08 2.00 -12.00
N ARG A 43 -11.35 1.57 -12.03
CA ARG A 43 -12.21 1.74 -13.21
C ARG A 43 -12.71 3.17 -13.40
N VAL A 44 -13.00 3.88 -12.32
CA VAL A 44 -13.65 5.20 -12.38
C VAL A 44 -12.63 6.34 -12.32
N PHE A 45 -11.49 6.15 -11.64
CA PHE A 45 -10.49 7.19 -11.41
C PHE A 45 -9.09 6.83 -11.92
N HIS A 46 -8.92 5.67 -12.57
CA HIS A 46 -7.64 5.19 -13.12
C HIS A 46 -6.50 5.19 -12.09
N LEU A 47 -6.84 4.90 -10.84
CA LEU A 47 -5.86 4.79 -9.76
C LEU A 47 -5.10 3.46 -9.84
N SER A 48 -3.93 3.43 -9.20
CA SER A 48 -3.11 2.22 -9.09
C SER A 48 -3.78 1.13 -8.26
N GLU A 49 -3.33 -0.12 -8.41
CA GLU A 49 -3.77 -1.25 -7.56
C GLU A 49 -3.43 -1.02 -6.08
N ASP A 50 -2.31 -0.35 -5.79
CA ASP A 50 -1.93 0.06 -4.44
C ASP A 50 -2.95 1.04 -3.85
N ASP A 51 -3.30 2.09 -4.60
CA ASP A 51 -4.31 3.06 -4.18
C ASP A 51 -5.68 2.41 -4.00
N ALA A 52 -6.02 1.43 -4.85
CA ALA A 52 -7.25 0.66 -4.73
C ALA A 52 -7.31 -0.18 -3.46
N SER A 53 -6.18 -0.78 -3.09
CA SER A 53 -6.02 -1.57 -1.86
C SER A 53 -6.18 -0.69 -0.62
N ASP A 54 -5.50 0.46 -0.58
CA ASP A 54 -5.62 1.44 0.50
C ASP A 54 -7.07 1.96 0.61
N TYR A 55 -7.68 2.28 -0.52
CA TYR A 55 -9.06 2.74 -0.59
C TYR A 55 -10.04 1.68 -0.10
N TYR A 56 -9.86 0.41 -0.46
CA TYR A 56 -10.73 -0.67 -0.02
C TYR A 56 -10.76 -0.75 1.50
N ILE A 57 -9.59 -0.70 2.16
CA ILE A 57 -9.49 -0.72 3.62
C ILE A 57 -10.25 0.48 4.21
N TYR A 58 -10.01 1.67 3.66
CA TYR A 58 -10.74 2.87 4.09
C TYR A 58 -12.26 2.73 3.95
N ALA A 59 -12.73 2.22 2.81
CA ALA A 59 -14.15 2.02 2.54
C ALA A 59 -14.75 0.95 3.47
N PHE A 60 -14.04 -0.17 3.67
CA PHE A 60 -14.42 -1.23 4.59
C PHE A 60 -14.62 -0.70 6.01
N GLU A 61 -13.66 0.07 6.53
CA GLU A 61 -13.75 0.67 7.87
C GLU A 61 -14.97 1.60 8.03
N ARG A 62 -15.35 2.30 6.96
CA ARG A 62 -16.52 3.21 6.96
C ARG A 62 -17.86 2.48 6.79
N LEU A 63 -17.85 1.31 6.17
CA LEU A 63 -19.06 0.54 5.85
C LEU A 63 -19.35 -0.57 6.87
N LYS A 64 -18.34 -1.13 7.53
CA LYS A 64 -18.48 -2.29 8.45
C LYS A 64 -19.43 -2.08 9.63
N THR A 65 -19.77 -0.84 9.96
CA THR A 65 -20.68 -0.52 11.07
C THR A 65 -22.16 -0.54 10.69
N GLY A 66 -22.51 -0.70 9.42
CA GLY A 66 -23.91 -0.67 8.98
C GLY A 66 -24.54 0.73 8.90
N LYS A 67 -23.97 1.74 9.58
CA LYS A 67 -24.59 3.08 9.74
C LYS A 67 -24.89 3.78 8.42
N ARG A 68 -24.03 3.61 7.40
CA ARG A 68 -24.22 4.24 6.08
C ARG A 68 -25.43 3.69 5.33
N PHE A 69 -25.76 2.40 5.51
CA PHE A 69 -26.88 1.76 4.83
C PHE A 69 -28.24 2.32 5.27
N LYS A 70 -28.35 2.89 6.47
CA LYS A 70 -29.56 3.59 6.95
C LYS A 70 -29.97 4.78 6.08
N SER A 71 -29.05 5.34 5.30
CA SER A 71 -29.34 6.47 4.42
C SER A 71 -29.90 6.07 3.04
N PHE A 72 -30.06 4.77 2.77
CA PHE A 72 -30.69 4.31 1.54
C PHE A 72 -32.22 4.38 1.66
N VAL A 73 -32.86 5.20 0.81
CA VAL A 73 -34.30 5.50 0.86
C VAL A 73 -35.07 4.82 -0.30
N GLY A 74 -34.42 3.99 -1.12
CA GLY A 74 -35.10 3.25 -2.21
C GLY A 74 -35.54 4.07 -3.43
N LYS A 75 -35.16 5.36 -3.53
CA LYS A 75 -35.48 6.23 -4.69
C LYS A 75 -34.73 5.87 -5.98
N SER A 76 -33.74 4.99 -5.91
CA SER A 76 -32.95 4.49 -7.03
C SER A 76 -32.56 3.04 -6.76
N SER A 77 -32.03 2.34 -7.77
CA SER A 77 -31.47 1.00 -7.54
C SER A 77 -30.39 1.06 -6.45
N PHE A 78 -30.28 0.02 -5.64
CA PHE A 78 -29.27 -0.04 -4.59
C PHE A 78 -27.86 0.16 -5.16
N LYS A 79 -27.57 -0.46 -6.32
CA LYS A 79 -26.28 -0.33 -7.01
C LYS A 79 -25.98 1.13 -7.38
N THR A 80 -26.94 1.87 -7.94
CA THR A 80 -26.77 3.29 -8.28
C THR A 80 -26.44 4.14 -7.05
N TRP A 81 -27.18 3.94 -5.96
CA TRP A 81 -26.91 4.62 -4.70
C TRP A 81 -25.53 4.25 -4.14
N PHE A 82 -25.19 2.95 -4.16
CA PHE A 82 -23.94 2.45 -3.60
C PHE A 82 -22.72 3.00 -4.33
N PHE A 83 -22.76 3.09 -5.67
CA PHE A 83 -21.68 3.71 -6.44
C PHE A 83 -21.50 5.20 -6.11
N SER A 84 -22.59 5.91 -5.77
CA SER A 84 -22.51 7.29 -5.27
C SER A 84 -21.83 7.36 -3.90
N VAL A 85 -22.11 6.39 -3.02
CA VAL A 85 -21.42 6.26 -1.72
C VAL A 85 -19.94 6.00 -1.92
N LEU A 86 -19.56 5.07 -2.80
CA LEU A 86 -18.17 4.76 -3.11
C LEU A 86 -17.42 5.99 -3.64
N ARG A 87 -18.04 6.74 -4.56
CA ARG A 87 -17.48 8.00 -5.07
C ARG A 87 -17.20 9.00 -3.96
N ASN A 88 -18.15 9.20 -3.05
CA ASN A 88 -17.99 10.13 -1.94
C ASN A 88 -16.88 9.69 -0.99
N LEU A 89 -16.83 8.39 -0.64
CA LEU A 89 -15.77 7.84 0.18
C LEU A 89 -14.39 8.00 -0.48
N LEU A 90 -14.30 7.86 -1.81
CA LEU A 90 -13.03 8.00 -2.52
C LEU A 90 -12.55 9.45 -2.50
N ILE A 91 -13.45 10.42 -2.70
CA ILE A 91 -13.13 11.84 -2.61
C ILE A 91 -12.66 12.19 -1.19
N ASP A 92 -13.34 11.69 -0.17
CA ASP A 92 -12.95 11.91 1.23
C ASP A 92 -11.59 11.29 1.55
N TRP A 93 -11.33 10.06 1.10
CA TRP A 93 -10.02 9.41 1.22
C TRP A 93 -8.91 10.17 0.50
N GLN A 94 -9.17 10.71 -0.69
CA GLN A 94 -8.19 11.53 -1.39
C GLN A 94 -7.89 12.85 -0.66
N ARG A 95 -8.87 13.42 0.06
CA ARG A 95 -8.67 14.62 0.89
C ARG A 95 -7.76 14.33 2.09
N THR A 96 -7.99 13.23 2.81
CA THR A 96 -7.10 12.85 3.93
C THR A 96 -5.67 12.58 3.45
N LYS A 97 -5.50 11.98 2.26
CA LYS A 97 -4.18 11.77 1.65
C LYS A 97 -3.46 13.08 1.27
N ARG A 98 -4.20 14.17 1.02
CA ARG A 98 -3.65 15.51 0.74
C ARG A 98 -3.30 16.27 2.02
N GLU A 99 -4.10 16.16 3.06
CA GLU A 99 -3.84 16.83 4.36
C GLU A 99 -2.54 16.33 5.02
N VAL A 100 -2.27 15.01 4.94
CA VAL A 100 -0.99 14.43 5.40
C VAL A 100 0.21 14.96 4.61
N LYS A 101 0.04 15.34 3.32
CA LYS A 101 1.13 15.95 2.54
C LYS A 101 1.46 17.37 3.00
N THR A 102 0.47 18.11 3.49
CA THR A 102 0.68 19.48 4.00
C THR A 102 1.35 19.47 5.37
N GLN A 103 1.14 18.43 6.18
CA GLN A 103 1.82 18.22 7.45
C GLN A 103 3.14 17.46 7.26
N THR A 104 4.07 17.99 6.45
CA THR A 104 5.43 17.45 6.47
C THR A 104 6.09 17.93 7.76
N ILE A 105 6.52 17.01 8.62
CA ILE A 105 7.42 17.31 9.73
C ILE A 105 8.73 17.78 9.12
N SER A 106 8.98 19.09 9.13
CA SER A 106 10.28 19.65 8.81
C SER A 106 11.28 19.13 9.84
N LYS A 107 12.28 18.35 9.41
CA LYS A 107 13.39 17.98 10.28
C LYS A 107 14.27 19.22 10.46
N VAL A 108 14.42 19.65 11.71
CA VAL A 108 15.23 20.78 12.14
C VAL A 108 16.56 20.26 12.67
N ASN A 109 17.70 20.85 12.28
CA ASN A 109 18.99 20.49 12.88
C ASN A 109 19.16 21.12 14.28
N LYS A 110 20.32 20.88 14.91
CA LYS A 110 20.72 21.46 16.20
C LYS A 110 20.79 22.99 16.23
N GLU A 111 20.72 23.66 15.09
CA GLU A 111 20.79 25.12 14.90
C GLU A 111 19.45 25.72 14.46
N GLY A 112 18.36 24.95 14.43
CA GLY A 112 17.00 25.46 14.18
C GLY A 112 16.67 25.83 12.73
N LYS A 113 17.52 25.47 11.76
CA LYS A 113 17.22 25.60 10.32
C LYS A 113 16.47 24.36 9.81
N GLU A 114 15.55 24.55 8.85
CA GLU A 114 14.93 23.42 8.13
C GLU A 114 15.94 22.83 7.13
N TYR A 115 16.14 21.51 7.15
CA TYR A 115 17.01 20.84 6.18
C TYR A 115 16.27 19.73 5.44
N SER A 116 16.51 19.67 4.13
CA SER A 116 16.30 18.50 3.28
C SER A 116 17.62 17.74 3.01
N THR A 117 18.71 18.11 3.69
CA THR A 117 20.06 17.61 3.42
C THR A 117 20.53 16.59 4.46
N ILE A 118 21.12 15.50 3.95
CA ILE A 118 21.60 14.29 4.65
C ILE A 118 23.00 14.50 5.27
N GLU A 119 23.50 15.73 5.34
CA GLU A 119 24.91 16.01 5.70
C GLU A 119 25.30 15.57 7.13
N ASP A 120 24.34 15.16 7.97
CA ASP A 120 24.57 14.62 9.33
C ASP A 120 24.03 13.19 9.54
N GLU A 121 23.78 12.39 8.50
CA GLU A 121 23.39 10.98 8.71
C GLU A 121 24.66 10.14 8.98
N PRO A 122 24.88 9.66 10.22
CA PRO A 122 26.07 8.87 10.51
C PRO A 122 26.04 7.59 9.68
N ASP A 123 27.21 7.14 9.22
CA ASP A 123 27.34 5.84 8.53
C ASP A 123 27.09 4.70 9.52
N LYS A 124 25.80 4.38 9.71
CA LYS A 124 25.32 3.31 10.58
C LYS A 124 25.31 1.96 9.86
N ARG A 125 26.00 1.79 8.73
CA ARG A 125 25.84 0.60 7.88
C ARG A 125 26.05 -0.72 8.62
N SER A 126 26.99 -0.76 9.57
CA SER A 126 27.25 -1.97 10.37
C SER A 126 26.21 -2.21 11.48
N GLU A 127 25.80 -1.16 12.19
CA GLU A 127 24.72 -1.23 13.19
C GLU A 127 23.36 -1.56 12.55
N ALA A 128 23.10 -0.98 11.36
CA ALA A 128 21.90 -1.22 10.58
C ALA A 128 21.82 -2.65 10.03
N LEU A 129 22.96 -3.28 9.72
CA LEU A 129 23.00 -4.66 9.23
C LEU A 129 22.67 -5.66 10.35
N ALA A 130 23.29 -5.52 11.52
CA ALA A 130 22.99 -6.38 12.67
C ALA A 130 21.53 -6.22 13.13
N LEU A 131 21.04 -4.98 13.18
CA LEU A 131 19.63 -4.70 13.47
C LEU A 131 18.71 -5.30 12.39
N ALA A 132 19.08 -5.26 11.11
CA ALA A 132 18.28 -5.84 10.04
C ALA A 132 18.16 -7.36 10.13
N ILE A 133 19.23 -8.06 10.53
CA ILE A 133 19.21 -9.52 10.72
C ILE A 133 18.24 -9.88 11.88
N ASP A 134 18.38 -9.22 13.03
CA ASP A 134 17.52 -9.46 14.18
C ASP A 134 16.04 -9.15 13.86
N VAL A 135 15.78 -8.03 13.18
CA VAL A 135 14.42 -7.69 12.72
C VAL A 135 13.88 -8.73 11.74
N SER A 136 14.71 -9.30 10.86
CA SER A 136 14.31 -10.34 9.93
C SER A 136 13.92 -11.63 10.66
N ASP A 137 14.72 -12.07 11.63
CA ASP A 137 14.44 -13.27 12.41
C ASP A 137 13.17 -13.09 13.26
N GLN A 138 13.02 -11.94 13.90
CA GLN A 138 11.79 -11.57 14.61
C GLN A 138 10.58 -11.57 13.67
N PHE A 139 10.71 -11.02 12.47
CA PHE A 139 9.65 -11.02 11.47
C PHE A 139 9.22 -12.43 11.08
N HIS A 140 10.16 -13.32 10.78
CA HIS A 140 9.88 -14.71 10.44
C HIS A 140 9.25 -15.47 11.62
N SER A 141 9.75 -15.25 12.83
CA SER A 141 9.18 -15.82 14.06
C SER A 141 7.73 -15.39 14.23
N VAL A 142 7.42 -14.09 14.16
CA VAL A 142 6.05 -13.57 14.27
C VAL A 142 5.17 -14.14 13.16
N LEU A 143 5.64 -14.15 11.91
CA LEU A 143 4.88 -14.68 10.77
C LEU A 143 4.53 -16.15 10.95
N SER A 144 5.43 -16.96 11.52
CA SER A 144 5.19 -18.38 11.79
C SER A 144 4.02 -18.61 12.77
N THR A 145 3.80 -17.70 13.70
CA THR A 145 2.70 -17.78 14.69
C THR A 145 1.32 -17.47 14.11
N ILE A 146 1.26 -16.99 12.87
CA ILE A 146 0.01 -16.66 12.17
C ILE A 146 -0.54 -17.95 11.56
N LYS A 147 -1.85 -18.15 11.72
CA LYS A 147 -2.55 -19.30 11.13
C LYS A 147 -2.26 -19.40 9.62
N ILE A 148 -2.06 -20.63 9.15
CA ILE A 148 -1.60 -20.92 7.79
C ILE A 148 -2.49 -20.29 6.71
N GLU A 149 -3.81 -20.26 6.92
CA GLU A 149 -4.78 -19.68 5.98
C GLU A 149 -4.50 -18.19 5.71
N ASN A 150 -4.07 -17.48 6.75
CA ASN A 150 -3.78 -16.04 6.69
C ASN A 150 -2.33 -15.79 6.28
N ARG A 151 -1.41 -16.64 6.73
CA ARG A 151 0.01 -16.58 6.39
C ARG A 151 0.22 -16.72 4.88
N VAL A 152 -0.50 -17.64 4.26
CA VAL A 152 -0.51 -17.84 2.80
C VAL A 152 -0.98 -16.59 2.05
N VAL A 153 -2.07 -15.95 2.49
CA VAL A 153 -2.54 -14.70 1.86
C VAL A 153 -1.46 -13.63 1.91
N PHE A 154 -0.83 -13.46 3.07
CA PHE A 154 0.24 -12.47 3.24
C PHE A 154 1.46 -12.78 2.38
N LYS A 155 1.95 -14.03 2.38
CA LYS A 155 3.09 -14.42 1.55
C LYS A 155 2.78 -14.29 0.05
N LEU A 156 1.57 -14.63 -0.39
CA LEU A 156 1.14 -14.41 -1.77
C LEU A 156 1.07 -12.92 -2.12
N SER A 157 0.68 -12.04 -1.20
CA SER A 157 0.72 -10.58 -1.43
C SER A 157 2.11 -10.04 -1.69
N PHE A 158 3.14 -10.66 -1.10
CA PHE A 158 4.54 -10.29 -1.24
C PHE A 158 5.35 -11.41 -1.90
N VAL A 159 4.74 -12.15 -2.83
CA VAL A 159 5.32 -13.39 -3.37
C VAL A 159 6.64 -13.17 -4.07
N TYR A 160 6.92 -11.96 -4.55
CA TYR A 160 8.21 -11.60 -5.11
C TYR A 160 9.34 -11.70 -4.07
N TYR A 161 9.06 -11.27 -2.83
CA TYR A 161 10.03 -11.24 -1.72
C TYR A 161 9.94 -12.46 -0.80
N LEU A 162 8.77 -13.09 -0.68
CA LEU A 162 8.50 -14.18 0.27
C LEU A 162 8.19 -15.49 -0.45
N HIS A 163 8.82 -16.56 0.02
CA HIS A 163 8.60 -17.92 -0.48
C HIS A 163 7.52 -18.63 0.32
N LEU A 164 6.72 -19.43 -0.39
CA LEU A 164 5.81 -20.37 0.25
C LEU A 164 6.59 -21.61 0.69
N ASP A 165 6.37 -22.02 1.93
CA ASP A 165 6.93 -23.22 2.50
C ASP A 165 6.18 -24.46 1.98
N PRO A 166 6.77 -25.67 2.00
CA PRO A 166 6.09 -26.87 1.51
C PRO A 166 4.73 -27.14 2.17
N GLU A 167 4.59 -26.80 3.45
CA GLU A 167 3.31 -26.89 4.19
C GLU A 167 2.23 -25.96 3.61
N GLU A 168 2.62 -24.75 3.21
CA GLU A 168 1.73 -23.74 2.66
C GLU A 168 1.29 -24.09 1.24
N VAL A 169 2.20 -24.64 0.44
CA VAL A 169 1.88 -25.16 -0.90
C VAL A 169 0.88 -26.32 -0.79
N ARG A 170 1.10 -27.26 0.14
CA ARG A 170 0.16 -28.34 0.44
C ARG A 170 -1.21 -27.81 0.85
N PHE A 171 -1.25 -26.85 1.76
CA PHE A 171 -2.50 -26.23 2.20
C PHE A 171 -3.29 -25.63 1.03
N ILE A 172 -2.64 -24.91 0.11
CA ILE A 172 -3.30 -24.33 -1.07
C ILE A 172 -3.81 -25.44 -1.99
N ALA A 173 -2.98 -26.45 -2.26
CA ALA A 173 -3.30 -27.60 -3.11
C ALA A 173 -4.56 -28.33 -2.61
N GLU A 174 -4.61 -28.66 -1.32
CA GLU A 174 -5.77 -29.30 -0.68
C GLU A 174 -7.02 -28.41 -0.73
N LYS A 175 -6.89 -27.13 -0.37
CA LYS A 175 -8.01 -26.19 -0.35
C LYS A 175 -8.64 -25.97 -1.72
N THR A 176 -7.82 -25.98 -2.78
CA THR A 176 -8.25 -25.68 -4.15
C THR A 176 -8.51 -26.92 -4.98
N ASN A 177 -8.24 -28.11 -4.43
CA ASN A 177 -8.28 -29.40 -5.12
C ASN A 177 -7.43 -29.39 -6.41
N ARG A 178 -6.20 -28.90 -6.28
CA ARG A 178 -5.17 -28.81 -7.33
C ARG A 178 -3.90 -29.53 -6.88
N SER A 179 -3.03 -29.89 -7.80
CA SER A 179 -1.74 -30.50 -7.45
C SER A 179 -0.74 -29.46 -6.90
N GLU A 180 0.17 -29.87 -6.01
CA GLU A 180 1.23 -29.00 -5.52
C GLU A 180 2.09 -28.42 -6.66
N GLU A 181 2.27 -29.19 -7.73
CA GLU A 181 3.08 -28.77 -8.88
C GLU A 181 2.42 -27.64 -9.67
N GLU A 182 1.10 -27.71 -9.88
CA GLU A 182 0.35 -26.61 -10.51
C GLU A 182 0.44 -25.31 -9.69
N ILE A 183 0.41 -25.42 -8.36
CA ILE A 183 0.56 -24.25 -7.48
C ILE A 183 1.97 -23.66 -7.59
N ARG A 184 3.01 -24.50 -7.61
CA ARG A 184 4.41 -24.04 -7.79
C ARG A 184 4.60 -23.33 -9.12
N VAL A 185 4.11 -23.91 -10.22
CA VAL A 185 4.20 -23.32 -11.55
C VAL A 185 3.46 -21.98 -11.61
N GLU A 186 2.26 -21.88 -11.03
CA GLU A 186 1.52 -20.61 -11.00
C GLU A 186 2.24 -19.54 -10.16
N VAL A 187 2.82 -19.91 -9.02
CA VAL A 187 3.62 -18.99 -8.19
C VAL A 187 4.88 -18.52 -8.91
N LEU A 188 5.58 -19.40 -9.63
CA LEU A 188 6.75 -19.04 -10.42
C LEU A 188 6.39 -18.06 -11.53
N ARG A 189 5.32 -18.34 -12.28
CA ARG A 189 4.81 -17.44 -13.32
C ARG A 189 4.44 -16.08 -12.74
N LEU A 190 3.77 -16.06 -11.58
CA LEU A 190 3.39 -14.82 -10.92
C LEU A 190 4.63 -13.99 -10.51
N ARG A 191 5.70 -14.63 -10.03
CA ARG A 191 6.97 -13.95 -9.74
C ARG A 191 7.61 -13.36 -11.00
N GLU A 192 7.58 -14.09 -12.10
CA GLU A 192 8.09 -13.61 -13.38
C GLU A 192 7.30 -12.38 -13.87
N GLU A 193 5.97 -12.43 -13.82
CA GLU A 193 5.10 -11.29 -14.18
C GLU A 193 5.38 -10.05 -13.30
N LEU A 194 5.71 -10.27 -12.02
CA LEU A 194 6.03 -9.22 -11.06
C LEU A 194 7.46 -8.65 -11.20
N SER A 195 8.37 -9.37 -11.86
CA SER A 195 9.77 -8.92 -12.04
C SER A 195 9.86 -7.61 -12.83
N GLY A 196 8.99 -7.40 -13.82
CA GLY A 196 8.93 -6.14 -14.57
C GLY A 196 8.53 -4.95 -13.70
N ARG A 197 7.62 -5.15 -12.73
CA ARG A 197 7.26 -4.10 -11.76
C ARG A 197 8.43 -3.76 -10.83
N GLU A 198 9.23 -4.76 -10.45
CA GLU A 198 10.44 -4.51 -9.65
C GLU A 198 11.46 -3.68 -10.45
N GLU A 199 11.65 -3.99 -11.73
CA GLU A 199 12.57 -3.23 -12.59
C GLU A 199 12.16 -1.74 -12.68
N GLU A 200 10.86 -1.46 -12.79
CA GLU A 200 10.33 -0.09 -12.74
C GLU A 200 10.59 0.59 -11.39
N ASN A 201 10.44 -0.14 -10.29
CA ASN A 201 10.76 0.36 -8.95
C ASN A 201 12.25 0.70 -8.81
N LEU A 202 13.14 -0.17 -9.28
CA LEU A 202 14.59 0.07 -9.30
C LEU A 202 14.95 1.32 -10.13
N LYS A 203 14.34 1.51 -11.29
CA LYS A 203 14.51 2.75 -12.09
C LYS A 203 14.07 4.00 -11.33
N MET A 204 13.01 3.91 -10.52
CA MET A 204 12.58 5.01 -9.66
C MET A 204 13.58 5.27 -8.52
N GLU A 205 14.22 4.23 -7.96
CA GLU A 205 15.31 4.38 -6.99
C GLU A 205 16.54 5.03 -7.61
N ASP A 206 16.96 4.57 -8.79
CA ASP A 206 18.06 5.17 -9.54
C ASP A 206 17.78 6.65 -9.84
N LYS A 207 16.52 7.02 -10.10
CA LYS A 207 16.12 8.41 -10.26
C LYS A 207 16.28 9.22 -8.97
N ILE A 208 16.00 8.65 -7.80
CA ILE A 208 16.26 9.31 -6.50
C ILE A 208 17.75 9.57 -6.35
N THR A 209 18.58 8.57 -6.67
CA THR A 209 20.05 8.66 -6.61
C THR A 209 20.59 9.68 -7.61
N SER A 210 20.11 9.66 -8.85
CA SER A 210 20.47 10.63 -9.89
C SER A 210 20.08 12.06 -9.47
N LEU A 211 18.88 12.27 -8.93
CA LEU A 211 18.47 13.58 -8.40
C LEU A 211 19.40 14.04 -7.26
N TYR A 212 19.83 13.12 -6.39
CA TYR A 212 20.79 13.41 -5.34
C TYR A 212 22.14 13.88 -5.91
N LEU A 213 22.72 13.13 -6.86
CA LEU A 213 23.98 13.52 -7.50
C LEU A 213 23.87 14.88 -8.21
N ASN A 214 22.76 15.14 -8.91
CA ASN A 214 22.51 16.43 -9.53
C ASN A 214 22.42 17.59 -8.51
N ILE A 215 21.83 17.35 -7.34
CA ILE A 215 21.77 18.36 -6.27
C ILE A 215 23.18 18.67 -5.76
N LEU A 216 24.04 17.65 -5.59
CA LEU A 216 25.43 17.83 -5.17
C LEU A 216 26.22 18.66 -6.18
N ASP A 217 26.13 18.33 -7.48
CA ASP A 217 26.79 19.08 -8.55
C ASP A 217 26.31 20.54 -8.60
N LEU A 218 25.00 20.79 -8.53
CA LEU A 218 24.46 22.15 -8.49
C LEU A 218 24.93 22.95 -7.26
N LYS A 219 25.09 22.30 -6.09
CA LYS A 219 25.66 22.94 -4.90
C LYS A 219 27.13 23.28 -5.11
N GLU A 220 27.91 22.37 -5.71
CA GLU A 220 29.32 22.60 -6.01
C GLU A 220 29.51 23.75 -7.02
N GLN A 221 28.67 23.80 -8.05
CA GLN A 221 28.62 24.92 -9.00
C GLN A 221 28.26 26.24 -8.32
N LYS A 222 27.32 26.23 -7.36
CA LYS A 222 27.00 27.42 -6.56
C LYS A 222 28.20 27.88 -5.72
N LYS A 223 28.94 26.94 -5.11
CA LYS A 223 30.10 27.24 -4.28
C LYS A 223 31.29 27.77 -5.10
N SER A 224 31.51 27.24 -6.30
CA SER A 224 32.66 27.55 -7.17
C SER A 224 32.43 28.76 -8.10
N LYS A 225 31.27 28.87 -8.74
CA LYS A 225 31.01 29.85 -9.83
C LYS A 225 30.19 31.06 -9.40
N ALA A 226 29.65 31.08 -8.19
CA ALA A 226 28.82 32.17 -7.68
C ALA A 226 29.54 33.05 -6.64
N GLN A 227 30.86 33.17 -6.71
CA GLN A 227 31.61 34.11 -5.89
C GLN A 227 31.60 35.49 -6.56
N GLY A 228 30.99 36.49 -5.90
CA GLY A 228 30.85 37.86 -6.39
C GLY A 228 29.44 38.44 -6.25
N ASP A 229 29.37 39.77 -6.18
CA ASP A 229 28.15 40.57 -6.04
C ASP A 229 27.71 41.26 -7.34
N SER A 230 28.27 40.87 -8.49
CA SER A 230 27.81 41.39 -9.78
C SER A 230 26.36 40.98 -10.05
N VAL A 231 25.63 41.80 -10.79
CA VAL A 231 24.24 41.54 -11.21
C VAL A 231 24.13 40.20 -11.95
N GLU A 232 25.13 39.85 -12.76
CA GLU A 232 25.22 38.57 -13.46
C GLU A 232 25.43 37.39 -12.50
N ALA A 233 26.25 37.56 -11.46
CA ALA A 233 26.46 36.54 -10.43
C ALA A 233 25.20 36.35 -9.58
N GLN A 234 24.44 37.42 -9.28
CA GLN A 234 23.15 37.33 -8.58
C GLN A 234 22.11 36.59 -9.42
N TYR A 235 21.98 36.92 -10.71
CA TYR A 235 21.07 36.22 -11.62
C TYR A 235 21.42 34.72 -11.76
N TYR A 236 22.72 34.40 -11.82
CA TYR A 236 23.20 33.02 -11.85
C TYR A 236 22.88 32.27 -10.54
N LYS A 237 23.03 32.91 -9.37
CA LYS A 237 22.63 32.35 -8.06
C LYS A 237 21.14 32.02 -8.02
N GLU A 238 20.28 32.96 -8.43
CA GLU A 238 18.82 32.75 -8.41
C GLU A 238 18.39 31.59 -9.31
N ARG A 239 18.99 31.47 -10.50
CA ARG A 239 18.73 30.34 -11.41
C ARG A 239 19.14 29.01 -10.79
N LEU A 240 20.31 28.95 -10.15
CA LEU A 240 20.76 27.75 -9.45
C LEU A 240 19.85 27.40 -8.28
N ASP A 241 19.39 28.39 -7.51
CA ASP A 241 18.49 28.18 -6.37
C ASP A 241 17.11 27.67 -6.82
N HIS A 242 16.58 28.20 -7.91
CA HIS A 242 15.35 27.68 -8.50
C HIS A 242 15.52 26.22 -8.97
N ALA A 243 16.63 25.90 -9.65
CA ALA A 243 16.94 24.55 -10.09
C ALA A 243 17.09 23.58 -8.92
N LEU A 244 17.83 23.98 -7.87
CA LEU A 244 18.00 23.23 -6.63
C LEU A 244 16.66 22.95 -5.96
N SER A 245 15.83 23.98 -5.75
CA SER A 245 14.50 23.84 -5.14
C SER A 245 13.61 22.84 -5.89
N LYS A 246 13.57 22.93 -7.23
CA LYS A 246 12.83 21.99 -8.07
C LYS A 246 13.33 20.55 -7.92
N LYS A 247 14.65 20.34 -7.86
CA LYS A 247 15.25 19.00 -7.71
C LYS A 247 15.01 18.42 -6.31
N TYR A 248 15.09 19.25 -5.27
CA TYR A 248 14.72 18.85 -3.91
C TYR A 248 13.28 18.39 -3.82
N GLU A 249 12.34 19.15 -4.39
CA GLU A 249 10.92 18.81 -4.37
C GLU A 249 10.64 17.52 -5.15
N GLN A 250 11.29 17.32 -6.30
CA GLN A 250 11.21 16.06 -7.06
C GLN A 250 11.72 14.87 -6.25
N ARG A 251 12.88 15.00 -5.60
CA ARG A 251 13.48 13.95 -4.78
C ARG A 251 12.62 13.65 -3.55
N LYS A 252 12.12 14.68 -2.86
CA LYS A 252 11.22 14.57 -1.70
C LYS A 252 9.97 13.76 -2.06
N LYS A 253 9.30 14.08 -3.17
CA LYS A 253 8.11 13.34 -3.63
C LYS A 253 8.38 11.86 -3.89
N LEU A 254 9.54 11.51 -4.46
CA LEU A 254 9.90 10.12 -4.71
C LEU A 254 10.24 9.37 -3.40
N ILE A 255 10.94 10.02 -2.46
CA ILE A 255 11.22 9.45 -1.14
C ILE A 255 9.93 9.24 -0.35
N GLU A 256 8.99 10.18 -0.38
CA GLU A 256 7.67 10.01 0.25
C GLU A 256 6.92 8.82 -0.33
N LYS A 257 7.01 8.60 -1.66
CA LYS A 257 6.43 7.41 -2.29
C LYS A 257 7.10 6.13 -1.79
N LYS A 258 8.45 6.10 -1.75
CA LYS A 258 9.21 4.97 -1.22
C LYS A 258 8.85 4.65 0.23
N GLN A 259 8.79 5.66 1.10
CA GLN A 259 8.40 5.51 2.52
C GLN A 259 6.98 5.00 2.71
N LYS A 260 6.07 5.30 1.78
CA LYS A 260 4.70 4.77 1.77
C LYS A 260 4.59 3.34 1.21
N GLY A 261 5.72 2.71 0.86
CA GLY A 261 5.75 1.35 0.34
C GLY A 261 5.27 1.24 -1.11
N HIS A 262 5.23 2.33 -1.88
CA HIS A 262 4.89 2.28 -3.31
C HIS A 262 6.00 1.67 -4.18
N PHE A 263 7.17 1.43 -3.61
CA PHE A 263 8.29 0.78 -4.30
C PHE A 263 8.37 -0.71 -3.92
N LEU A 264 7.36 -1.23 -3.20
CA LEU A 264 7.24 -2.65 -2.94
C LEU A 264 6.35 -3.27 -4.01
N VAL A 265 6.84 -4.35 -4.62
CA VAL A 265 6.06 -5.16 -5.54
C VAL A 265 5.03 -5.96 -4.77
N ARG A 266 3.76 -5.66 -5.02
CA ARG A 266 2.62 -6.40 -4.49
C ARG A 266 1.93 -7.18 -5.59
N THR A 267 1.49 -8.37 -5.22
CA THR A 267 0.62 -9.19 -6.07
C THR A 267 -0.76 -8.55 -6.15
N PRO A 268 -1.35 -8.40 -7.36
CA PRO A 268 -2.72 -7.96 -7.49
C PRO A 268 -3.67 -8.88 -6.72
N TYR A 269 -4.62 -8.33 -5.96
CA TYR A 269 -5.53 -9.14 -5.13
C TYR A 269 -6.35 -10.13 -5.95
N ARG A 270 -6.64 -9.83 -7.22
CA ARG A 270 -7.29 -10.74 -8.16
C ARG A 270 -6.55 -12.05 -8.34
N GLU A 271 -5.22 -11.99 -8.44
CA GLU A 271 -4.37 -13.16 -8.65
C GLU A 271 -4.37 -14.02 -7.37
N ILE A 272 -4.27 -13.39 -6.19
CA ILE A 272 -4.34 -14.07 -4.89
C ILE A 272 -5.73 -14.71 -4.69
N ALA A 273 -6.79 -13.98 -5.01
CA ALA A 273 -8.17 -14.44 -4.94
C ALA A 273 -8.39 -15.66 -5.84
N ARG A 274 -7.85 -15.63 -7.07
CA ARG A 274 -7.87 -16.76 -8.00
C ARG A 274 -7.12 -17.97 -7.44
N ILE A 275 -5.89 -17.78 -6.98
CA ILE A 275 -5.04 -18.85 -6.45
C ILE A 275 -5.71 -19.53 -5.25
N LEU A 276 -6.35 -18.76 -4.36
CA LEU A 276 -6.92 -19.29 -3.11
C LEU A 276 -8.41 -19.64 -3.18
N GLY A 277 -9.08 -19.33 -4.30
CA GLY A 277 -10.52 -19.50 -4.45
C GLY A 277 -11.36 -18.64 -3.49
N ILE A 278 -10.88 -17.46 -3.11
CA ILE A 278 -11.58 -16.50 -2.23
C ILE A 278 -11.94 -15.21 -2.98
N SER A 279 -12.69 -14.30 -2.36
CA SER A 279 -12.98 -12.98 -2.94
C SER A 279 -11.79 -12.02 -2.77
N GLU A 280 -11.65 -11.02 -3.64
CA GLU A 280 -10.64 -9.95 -3.49
C GLU A 280 -10.81 -9.17 -2.18
N GLY A 281 -12.05 -9.01 -1.71
CA GLY A 281 -12.29 -8.45 -0.37
C GLY A 281 -11.80 -9.35 0.75
N GLY A 282 -11.98 -10.66 0.60
CA GLY A 282 -11.43 -11.65 1.53
C GLY A 282 -9.91 -11.54 1.62
N VAL A 283 -9.22 -11.37 0.48
CA VAL A 283 -7.77 -11.09 0.44
C VAL A 283 -7.45 -9.82 1.23
N SER A 284 -8.12 -8.70 0.92
CA SER A 284 -7.82 -7.41 1.55
C SER A 284 -8.05 -7.41 3.06
N VAL A 285 -9.17 -7.99 3.53
CA VAL A 285 -9.50 -8.04 4.96
C VAL A 285 -8.54 -8.96 5.70
N THR A 286 -8.19 -10.10 5.08
CA THR A 286 -7.21 -11.03 5.67
C THR A 286 -5.84 -10.36 5.78
N LEU A 287 -5.40 -9.66 4.72
CA LEU A 287 -4.12 -8.96 4.73
C LEU A 287 -4.08 -7.87 5.82
N LEU A 288 -5.15 -7.08 5.96
CA LEU A 288 -5.26 -6.09 7.02
C LEU A 288 -5.12 -6.73 8.41
N ARG A 289 -5.86 -7.81 8.68
CA ARG A 289 -5.81 -8.52 9.96
C ARG A 289 -4.43 -9.11 10.24
N VAL A 290 -3.73 -9.59 9.20
CA VAL A 290 -2.35 -10.08 9.34
C VAL A 290 -1.42 -8.94 9.71
N LEU A 291 -1.47 -7.83 8.99
CA LEU A 291 -0.64 -6.64 9.25
C LEU A 291 -0.87 -6.09 10.67
N GLU A 292 -2.12 -5.97 11.12
CA GLU A 292 -2.43 -5.53 12.49
C GLU A 292 -1.88 -6.50 13.55
N LYS A 293 -1.97 -7.81 13.31
CA LYS A 293 -1.42 -8.82 14.22
C LYS A 293 0.10 -8.79 14.27
N MET A 294 0.75 -8.66 13.11
CA MET A 294 2.21 -8.51 13.03
C MET A 294 2.65 -7.25 13.75
N GLN A 295 1.99 -6.12 13.49
CA GLN A 295 2.29 -4.86 14.16
C GLN A 295 2.19 -5.01 15.68
N LYS A 296 1.08 -5.54 16.21
CA LYS A 296 0.91 -5.72 17.66
C LYS A 296 2.00 -6.61 18.27
N LYS A 297 2.34 -7.73 17.63
CA LYS A 297 3.36 -8.67 18.12
C LYS A 297 4.78 -8.10 18.03
N MET A 298 5.10 -7.39 16.95
CA MET A 298 6.40 -6.72 16.81
C MET A 298 6.55 -5.60 17.85
N HIS A 299 5.50 -4.84 18.15
CA HIS A 299 5.53 -3.80 19.18
C HIS A 299 5.69 -4.38 20.59
N SER A 300 5.06 -5.52 20.90
CA SER A 300 5.25 -6.17 22.21
C SER A 300 6.68 -6.67 22.38
N MET A 301 7.30 -7.23 21.34
CA MET A 301 8.68 -7.71 21.40
C MET A 301 9.69 -6.56 21.51
N ALA A 302 9.43 -5.42 20.84
CA ALA A 302 10.30 -4.24 20.93
C ALA A 302 10.17 -3.48 22.25
N GLY A 303 9.08 -3.66 23.00
CA GLY A 303 8.87 -3.06 24.33
C GLY A 303 9.42 -3.88 25.50
N GLU A 304 9.92 -5.09 25.24
CA GLU A 304 10.56 -5.99 26.22
C GLU A 304 12.10 -5.91 26.20
N GLY A 305 12.68 -5.00 25.40
CA GLY A 305 14.12 -4.80 25.23
C GLY A 305 14.67 -3.53 25.87
#